data_AF-X1VGC3-F1
#
_entry.id   AF-X1VGC3-F1
#
_cell.length_a   1.000
_cell.length_b   1.000
_cell.length_c   1.000
_cell.angle_alpha   90.00
_cell.angle_beta   90.00
_cell.angle_gamma   90.00
#
_symmetry.space_group_name_H-M   'P 1'
#
loop_
_entity.id
_entity.type
_entity.pdbx_description
1 polymer ?
#
loop_
_entity_poly.entity_id
_entity_poly.type
_entity_poly.pdbx_seq_one_letter_code
_entity_poly.pdbx_strand_id
1 'polypeptide(L)'
;CNAGSSNIAILPNGDISGCSSLAMISNKRPELLIGNVVSGIKQIEVDKLIELAKADCSCRVKCESCSTKDNCYGGCLAINYSTTDSVFDSPPIYCKTIAGIQKTWDIAWGEEE
;
A
#
# COMPACT_ATOMS: atom_id res chain seq x y z
N CYS A 1 -1.26 4.57 5.21
CA CYS A 1 0.13 4.22 4.81
C CYS A 1 0.96 5.50 4.83
N ASN A 2 2.28 5.45 5.09
CA ASN A 2 3.16 6.63 5.12
C ASN A 2 4.03 6.80 3.87
N ALA A 3 3.63 6.19 2.74
CA ALA A 3 4.37 6.29 1.49
C ALA A 3 4.42 7.75 1.00
N GLY A 4 5.62 8.24 0.67
CA GLY A 4 5.84 9.61 0.23
C GLY A 4 5.79 10.66 1.34
N SER A 5 5.27 10.36 2.53
CA SER A 5 5.22 11.29 3.66
C SER A 5 6.44 11.18 4.58
N SER A 6 6.59 10.02 5.24
CA SER A 6 7.74 9.72 6.10
C SER A 6 8.59 8.56 5.57
N ASN A 7 8.09 7.88 4.53
CA ASN A 7 8.77 6.78 3.88
C ASN A 7 9.11 7.20 2.46
N ILE A 8 10.33 6.91 2.04
CA ILE A 8 10.79 7.03 0.66
C ILE A 8 11.75 5.87 0.37
N ALA A 9 11.94 5.57 -0.91
CA ALA A 9 12.96 4.64 -1.37
C ALA A 9 13.74 5.27 -2.51
N ILE A 10 15.06 5.10 -2.47
CA ILE A 10 15.99 5.54 -3.51
C ILE A 10 16.48 4.31 -4.25
N LEU A 11 16.32 4.32 -5.57
CA LEU A 11 16.69 3.24 -6.47
C LEU A 11 18.15 3.39 -6.94
N PRO A 12 18.81 2.31 -7.39
CA PRO A 12 20.21 2.38 -7.85
C PRO A 12 20.47 3.36 -9.01
N ASN A 13 19.45 3.62 -9.83
CA ASN A 13 19.51 4.59 -10.93
C ASN A 13 19.23 6.04 -10.47
N GLY A 14 19.08 6.27 -9.17
CA GLY A 14 18.78 7.56 -8.58
C GLY A 14 17.29 7.90 -8.50
N ASP A 15 16.38 7.08 -9.03
CA ASP A 15 14.95 7.37 -8.93
C ASP A 15 14.45 7.27 -7.49
N ILE A 16 13.48 8.11 -7.14
CA ILE A 16 12.90 8.17 -5.80
C ILE A 16 11.43 7.75 -5.90
N SER A 17 10.99 6.82 -5.04
CA SER A 17 9.59 6.40 -4.88
C SER A 17 9.15 6.54 -3.42
N GLY A 18 7.85 6.45 -3.14
CA GLY A 18 7.32 6.64 -1.79
C GLY A 18 7.51 5.46 -0.82
N CYS A 19 7.89 4.27 -1.29
CA CYS A 19 8.41 3.21 -0.41
C CYS A 19 9.12 2.14 -1.24
N SER A 20 9.83 1.22 -0.57
CA SER A 20 10.53 0.12 -1.23
C SER A 20 9.57 -0.80 -1.97
N SER A 21 8.42 -1.15 -1.40
CA SER A 21 7.43 -2.01 -2.08
C SER A 21 6.86 -1.35 -3.33
N LEU A 22 6.47 -0.06 -3.27
CA LEU A 22 5.99 0.67 -4.46
C LEU A 22 7.06 0.71 -5.55
N ALA A 23 8.32 0.88 -5.17
CA ALA A 23 9.41 0.81 -6.12
C ALA A 23 9.56 -0.58 -6.75
N MET A 24 9.52 -1.65 -5.96
CA MET A 24 9.99 -2.97 -6.40
C MET A 24 8.92 -3.88 -6.99
N ILE A 25 7.68 -3.81 -6.50
CA ILE A 25 6.64 -4.76 -6.91
C ILE A 25 5.50 -4.12 -7.71
N SER A 26 5.40 -2.79 -7.75
CA SER A 26 4.38 -2.13 -8.56
C SER A 26 4.78 -2.08 -10.02
N ASN A 27 3.81 -2.35 -10.91
CA ASN A 27 3.98 -2.27 -12.37
C ASN A 27 3.72 -0.86 -12.93
N LYS A 28 3.37 0.11 -12.08
CA LYS A 28 3.03 1.50 -12.44
C LYS A 28 4.24 2.43 -12.42
N ARG A 29 5.31 2.05 -13.11
CA ARG A 29 6.43 2.97 -13.39
C ARG A 29 6.23 3.57 -14.77
N PRO A 30 6.44 4.89 -14.95
CA PRO A 30 7.06 5.83 -14.01
C PRO A 30 6.10 6.57 -13.05
N GLU A 31 4.82 6.26 -13.04
CA GLU A 31 3.77 7.05 -12.37
C GLU A 31 3.92 7.13 -10.84
N LEU A 32 4.67 6.20 -10.23
CA LEU A 32 4.91 6.14 -8.78
C LEU A 32 6.28 6.69 -8.36
N LEU A 33 6.98 7.37 -9.27
CA LEU A 33 8.22 8.06 -8.97
C LEU A 33 7.94 9.50 -8.53
N ILE A 34 8.49 9.87 -7.39
CA ILE A 34 8.35 11.20 -6.79
C ILE A 34 9.55 12.10 -7.08
N GLY A 35 10.57 11.61 -7.80
CA GLY A 35 11.75 12.39 -8.14
C GLY A 35 12.93 11.54 -8.56
N ASN A 36 14.09 12.20 -8.67
CA ASN A 36 15.39 11.55 -8.88
C ASN A 36 16.45 12.31 -8.06
N VAL A 37 17.45 11.63 -7.52
CA VAL A 37 18.50 12.24 -6.67
C VAL A 37 19.27 13.35 -7.36
N VAL A 38 19.36 13.35 -8.69
CA VAL A 38 20.05 14.38 -9.48
C VAL A 38 19.16 15.61 -9.68
N SER A 39 17.88 15.42 -9.97
CA SER A 39 16.93 16.52 -10.27
C SER A 39 16.09 16.98 -9.08
N GLY A 40 16.17 16.26 -7.95
CA GLY A 40 15.41 16.52 -6.75
C GLY A 40 14.03 15.84 -6.73
N ILE A 41 13.30 16.14 -5.65
CA ILE A 41 11.93 15.68 -5.42
C ILE A 41 10.96 16.60 -6.16
N LYS A 42 9.99 16.00 -6.84
CA LYS A 42 8.88 16.70 -7.52
C LYS A 42 7.69 16.76 -6.56
N GLN A 43 7.49 17.92 -5.91
CA GLN A 43 6.44 18.09 -4.90
C GLN A 43 5.04 17.68 -5.40
N ILE A 44 4.70 18.00 -6.65
CA ILE A 44 3.42 17.62 -7.26
C ILE A 44 3.20 16.09 -7.30
N GLU A 45 4.26 15.29 -7.46
CA GLU A 45 4.16 13.82 -7.46
C GLU A 45 4.12 13.26 -6.03
N VAL A 46 4.77 13.94 -5.08
CA VAL A 46 4.64 13.63 -3.64
C VAL A 46 3.21 13.83 -3.18
N ASP A 47 2.60 14.97 -3.52
CA ASP A 47 1.25 15.31 -3.08
C ASP A 47 0.23 14.30 -3.62
N LYS A 48 0.31 13.96 -4.91
CA LYS A 48 -0.51 12.89 -5.52
C LYS A 48 -0.34 11.56 -4.81
N LEU A 49 0.90 11.17 -4.50
CA LEU A 49 1.16 9.89 -3.83
C LEU A 49 0.60 9.88 -2.41
N ILE A 50 0.73 10.99 -1.67
CA ILE A 50 0.18 11.13 -0.32
C ILE A 50 -1.34 11.05 -0.35
N GLU A 51 -2.01 11.66 -1.34
CA GLU A 51 -3.45 11.56 -1.53
C GLU A 51 -3.89 10.09 -1.71
N LEU A 52 -3.20 9.34 -2.58
CA LEU A 52 -3.46 7.91 -2.77
C LEU A 52 -3.19 7.09 -1.48
N ALA A 53 -2.11 7.42 -0.76
CA ALA A 53 -1.68 6.70 0.43
C ALA A 53 -2.56 6.95 1.67
N LYS A 54 -3.29 8.07 1.67
CA LYS A 54 -4.21 8.51 2.73
C LYS A 54 -5.68 8.44 2.33
N ALA A 55 -5.98 7.94 1.13
CA ALA A 55 -7.35 7.72 0.68
C ALA A 55 -8.13 6.88 1.71
N ASP A 56 -9.34 7.34 2.03
CA ASP A 56 -10.19 6.72 3.03
C ASP A 56 -10.91 5.46 2.49
N CYS A 57 -11.72 4.84 3.34
CA CYS A 57 -12.50 3.65 2.95
C CYS A 57 -13.60 3.96 1.92
N SER A 58 -14.02 5.22 1.73
CA SER A 58 -15.03 5.58 0.73
C SER A 58 -14.52 5.38 -0.70
N CYS A 59 -13.20 5.54 -0.91
CA CYS A 59 -12.56 5.18 -2.17
C CYS A 59 -12.48 3.66 -2.39
N ARG A 60 -12.81 2.85 -1.38
CA ARG A 60 -12.61 1.40 -1.32
C ARG A 60 -13.91 0.68 -1.02
N VAL A 61 -14.84 0.68 -1.97
CA VAL A 61 -16.22 0.17 -1.84
C VAL A 61 -16.28 -1.23 -1.19
N LYS A 62 -15.37 -2.14 -1.57
CA LYS A 62 -15.33 -3.51 -1.01
C LYS A 62 -14.91 -3.57 0.47
N CYS A 63 -14.23 -2.54 0.96
CA CYS A 63 -13.71 -2.45 2.33
C CYS A 63 -14.71 -1.79 3.29
N GLU A 64 -15.72 -1.08 2.81
CA GLU A 64 -16.66 -0.31 3.64
C GLU A 64 -17.41 -1.20 4.66
N SER A 65 -17.82 -2.39 4.21
CA SER A 65 -18.51 -3.42 5.02
C SER A 65 -17.58 -4.52 5.56
N CYS A 66 -16.27 -4.39 5.38
CA CYS A 66 -15.30 -5.40 5.82
C CYS A 66 -15.07 -5.31 7.33
N SER A 67 -15.17 -6.44 8.04
CA SER A 67 -14.97 -6.52 9.50
C SER A 67 -13.55 -6.20 9.94
N THR A 68 -12.56 -6.33 9.05
CA THR A 68 -11.13 -6.04 9.35
C THR A 68 -10.67 -4.70 8.79
N LYS A 69 -11.58 -3.82 8.36
CA LYS A 69 -11.23 -2.57 7.68
C LYS A 69 -10.33 -1.66 8.52
N ASP A 70 -10.54 -1.61 9.82
CA ASP A 70 -9.77 -0.77 10.75
C ASP A 70 -8.37 -1.31 11.01
N ASN A 71 -8.12 -2.60 10.73
CA ASN A 71 -6.79 -3.20 10.88
C ASN A 71 -5.93 -3.02 9.63
N CYS A 72 -6.54 -3.07 8.44
CA CYS A 72 -5.78 -3.10 7.19
C CYS A 72 -5.89 -1.83 6.33
N TYR A 73 -6.91 -1.00 6.55
CA TYR A 73 -7.17 0.24 5.80
C TYR A 73 -7.15 0.06 4.27
N GLY A 74 -7.60 -1.10 3.78
CA GLY A 74 -7.59 -1.42 2.34
C GLY A 74 -6.24 -1.90 1.79
N GLY A 75 -5.32 -2.26 2.67
CA GLY A 75 -4.09 -2.97 2.31
C GLY A 75 -2.97 -2.10 1.76
N CYS A 76 -1.90 -2.78 1.33
CA CYS A 76 -0.71 -2.14 0.80
C CYS A 76 -0.94 -1.64 -0.63
N LEU A 77 -0.71 -0.35 -0.89
CA LEU A 77 -0.83 0.24 -2.22
C LEU A 77 -0.01 -0.51 -3.27
N ALA A 78 1.20 -0.97 -2.91
CA ALA A 78 2.07 -1.69 -3.82
C ALA A 78 1.52 -3.06 -4.21
N ILE A 79 0.90 -3.79 -3.26
CA ILE A 79 0.28 -5.10 -3.52
C ILE A 79 -1.00 -4.93 -4.34
N ASN A 80 -1.80 -3.92 -4.01
CA ASN A 80 -3.01 -3.61 -4.77
C ASN A 80 -2.64 -3.31 -6.23
N TYR A 81 -1.73 -2.36 -6.47
CA TYR A 81 -1.27 -2.06 -7.83
C TYR A 81 -0.66 -3.26 -8.56
N SER A 82 0.20 -4.04 -7.90
CA SER A 82 0.90 -5.14 -8.57
C SER A 82 -0.04 -6.24 -9.09
N THR A 83 -1.24 -6.35 -8.50
CA THR A 83 -2.12 -7.49 -8.72
C THR A 83 -3.45 -7.10 -9.37
N THR A 84 -3.98 -5.91 -9.07
CA THR A 84 -5.30 -5.46 -9.54
C THR A 84 -5.23 -4.25 -10.46
N ASP A 85 -4.03 -3.70 -10.68
CA ASP A 85 -3.78 -2.47 -11.43
C ASP A 85 -4.46 -1.21 -10.84
N SER A 86 -4.99 -1.32 -9.62
CA SER A 86 -5.75 -0.29 -8.88
C SER A 86 -5.21 -0.17 -7.45
N VAL A 87 -5.06 1.05 -6.91
CA VAL A 87 -4.72 1.24 -5.49
C VAL A 87 -5.86 0.89 -4.55
N PHE A 88 -7.09 0.94 -5.05
CA PHE A 88 -8.30 0.86 -4.24
C PHE A 88 -8.82 -0.57 -4.12
N ASP A 89 -8.37 -1.46 -4.99
CA ASP A 89 -8.77 -2.86 -5.03
C ASP A 89 -7.70 -3.78 -4.45
N SER A 90 -7.99 -4.37 -3.29
CA SER A 90 -7.15 -5.40 -2.70
C SER A 90 -7.36 -6.77 -3.36
N PRO A 91 -6.30 -7.56 -3.56
CA PRO A 91 -6.41 -8.92 -4.06
C PRO A 91 -7.21 -9.81 -3.10
N PRO A 92 -8.08 -10.73 -3.60
CA PRO A 92 -8.86 -11.61 -2.74
C PRO A 92 -8.02 -12.44 -1.76
N ILE A 93 -6.85 -12.93 -2.20
CA ILE A 93 -5.95 -13.69 -1.32
C ILE A 93 -5.42 -12.84 -0.17
N TYR A 94 -5.06 -11.58 -0.44
CA TYR A 94 -4.57 -10.65 0.57
C TYR A 94 -5.65 -10.36 1.63
N CYS A 95 -6.89 -10.12 1.19
CA CYS A 95 -8.03 -9.93 2.10
C CYS A 95 -8.30 -11.17 2.97
N LYS A 96 -8.25 -12.38 2.39
CA LYS A 96 -8.43 -13.63 3.13
C LYS A 96 -7.34 -13.83 4.18
N THR A 97 -6.09 -13.52 3.85
CA THR A 97 -4.98 -13.60 4.80
C THR A 97 -5.20 -12.67 5.99
N ILE A 98 -5.56 -11.41 5.74
CA ILE A 98 -5.86 -10.44 6.81
C ILE A 98 -7.03 -10.90 7.69
N ALA A 99 -8.13 -11.37 7.08
CA ALA A 99 -9.30 -11.86 7.80
C ALA A 99 -9.00 -13.10 8.68
N GLY A 100 -7.99 -13.88 8.30
CA GLY A 100 -7.56 -15.05 9.05
C GLY A 100 -6.63 -14.75 10.24
N ILE A 101 -6.06 -13.53 10.34
CA ILE A 101 -4.98 -13.23 11.31
C ILE A 101 -5.38 -13.59 12.74
N GLN A 102 -6.55 -13.16 13.21
CA GLN A 102 -6.99 -13.42 14.59
C GLN A 102 -7.08 -14.92 14.86
N LYS A 103 -7.78 -15.66 14.00
CA LYS A 103 -7.90 -17.11 14.12
C LYS A 103 -6.53 -17.81 14.11
N THR A 104 -5.63 -17.40 13.23
CA THR A 104 -4.28 -17.99 13.18
C THR A 104 -3.45 -17.65 14.42
N TRP A 105 -3.68 -16.49 15.02
CA TRP A 105 -3.05 -16.08 16.27
C TRP A 105 -3.52 -16.97 17.42
N ASP A 106 -4.83 -17.14 17.56
CA ASP A 106 -5.44 -17.95 18.63
C ASP A 106 -4.95 -19.41 18.57
N ILE A 107 -4.87 -19.99 17.37
CA ILE A 107 -4.31 -21.33 17.14
C ILE A 107 -2.83 -21.40 17.52
N ALA A 108 -2.03 -20.40 17.13
CA ALA A 108 -0.59 -20.41 17.36
C ALA A 108 -0.22 -20.31 18.84
N TRP A 109 -1.04 -19.62 19.63
CA TRP A 109 -0.79 -19.34 21.04
C TRP A 109 -1.68 -20.13 22.01
N GLY A 110 -2.57 -20.98 21.50
CA GLY A 110 -3.39 -21.88 22.33
C GLY A 110 -4.47 -21.16 23.14
N GLU A 111 -5.00 -20.06 22.62
CA GLU A 111 -6.13 -19.32 23.24
C GLU A 111 -7.50 -19.87 22.82
N GLU A 112 -7.54 -20.97 22.04
CA GLU A 112 -8.77 -21.75 21.82
C GLU A 112 -9.07 -22.62 23.07
N GLU A 113 -9.97 -22.16 23.94
CA GLU A 113 -10.74 -23.03 24.85
C GLU A 113 -11.83 -23.81 24.08
#